data_AF-A0A1Q4BAQ3-F1
#
_entry.id   AF-A0A1Q4BAQ3-F1
#
_cell.length_a   1.000
_cell.length_b   1.000
_cell.length_c   1.000
_cell.angle_alpha   90.00
_cell.angle_beta   90.00
_cell.angle_gamma   90.00
#
_symmetry.space_group_name_H-M   'P 1'
#
loop_
_entity.id
_entity.type
_entity.pdbx_description
1 polymer ?
#
loop_
_entity_poly.entity_id
_entity_poly.type
_entity_poly.pdbx_seq_one_letter_code
_entity_poly.pdbx_strand_id
1 'polypeptide(L)'
;MQAQNKSFATNTGVETGPGLATPGKRADLEVDRETQVQEPTIGRALAELWKGAMIFAPHIAGCTCAGGFHVPLDPAAVEQDILEFLQHRYRQDGRDALVSFIAGRLADPHPNDFGTWLSQIDAAPLEPKDLRRLVTDIRTTLESMNNAAPAAGGGFVCY
;
A
#
# COMPACT_ATOMS: atom_id res chain seq x y z
N MET A 1 -8.64 -40.75 45.38
CA MET A 1 -7.88 -39.58 45.88
C MET A 1 -8.38 -38.37 45.10
N GLN A 2 -9.36 -37.65 45.66
CA GLN A 2 -9.29 -36.25 46.15
C GLN A 2 -9.22 -35.21 45.00
N ALA A 3 -10.35 -34.53 44.69
CA ALA A 3 -10.89 -33.28 45.28
C ALA A 3 -10.35 -32.05 44.52
N GLN A 4 -11.11 -31.01 44.10
CA GLN A 4 -12.03 -30.13 44.85
C GLN A 4 -13.03 -29.44 43.86
N ASN A 5 -14.35 -29.33 44.11
CA ASN A 5 -15.10 -28.32 44.92
C ASN A 5 -15.21 -26.94 44.22
N LYS A 6 -16.33 -26.22 44.01
CA LYS A 6 -17.61 -26.08 44.74
C LYS A 6 -18.76 -25.57 43.84
N SER A 7 -19.97 -25.98 44.22
CA SER A 7 -21.33 -25.57 43.85
C SER A 7 -21.66 -24.07 44.00
N PHE A 8 -22.70 -23.58 43.31
CA PHE A 8 -23.85 -22.94 43.98
C PHE A 8 -25.12 -22.95 43.11
N ALA A 9 -26.24 -23.21 43.79
CA ALA A 9 -27.57 -23.48 43.25
C ALA A 9 -28.33 -22.22 42.79
N THR A 10 -29.35 -22.39 41.94
CA THR A 10 -30.74 -22.02 42.28
C THR A 10 -31.73 -22.54 41.22
N ASN A 11 -32.65 -23.39 41.69
CA ASN A 11 -33.92 -23.73 41.04
C ASN A 11 -35.00 -23.15 41.96
N THR A 12 -35.87 -22.29 41.44
CA THR A 12 -37.25 -22.04 41.90
C THR A 12 -37.87 -21.07 40.90
N GLY A 13 -38.74 -21.54 40.00
CA GLY A 13 -40.20 -21.37 40.14
C GLY A 13 -40.62 -20.03 39.54
N VAL A 14 -40.95 -19.95 38.24
CA VAL A 14 -42.32 -20.01 37.69
C VAL A 14 -43.30 -19.21 38.54
N GLU A 15 -43.79 -18.08 38.01
CA GLU A 15 -45.23 -17.80 37.85
C GLU A 15 -45.50 -16.82 36.68
N THR A 16 -46.60 -17.12 36.02
CA THR A 16 -47.27 -16.62 34.81
C THR A 16 -47.82 -15.19 34.86
N GLY A 17 -47.88 -14.52 33.70
CA GLY A 17 -49.08 -13.74 33.29
C GLY A 17 -48.92 -12.25 32.97
N PRO A 18 -49.83 -11.66 32.14
CA PRO A 18 -49.48 -10.75 31.04
C PRO A 18 -50.01 -9.31 31.18
N GLY A 19 -49.42 -8.32 30.47
CA GLY A 19 -50.04 -6.99 30.35
C GLY A 19 -49.19 -5.88 29.73
N LEU A 20 -49.67 -5.37 28.59
CA LEU A 20 -49.32 -4.16 27.83
C LEU A 20 -48.70 -2.97 28.59
N ALA A 21 -47.65 -2.35 28.00
CA ALA A 21 -47.65 -0.98 27.43
C ALA A 21 -46.21 -0.39 27.29
N THR A 22 -45.84 0.00 26.07
CA THR A 22 -44.74 0.91 25.68
C THR A 22 -44.91 2.32 26.31
N PRO A 23 -43.93 3.27 26.33
CA PRO A 23 -42.92 3.54 25.29
C PRO A 23 -41.49 3.99 25.73
N GLY A 24 -40.52 3.78 24.83
CA GLY A 24 -39.52 4.80 24.47
C GLY A 24 -38.48 5.23 25.50
N LYS A 25 -37.43 4.44 25.69
CA LYS A 25 -36.09 4.99 25.92
C LYS A 25 -35.26 4.71 24.67
N ARG A 26 -35.05 5.75 23.85
CA ARG A 26 -34.01 5.75 22.83
C ARG A 26 -32.70 5.51 23.58
N ALA A 27 -32.14 4.32 23.44
CA ALA A 27 -30.75 4.10 23.77
C ALA A 27 -29.93 4.94 22.79
N ASP A 28 -29.09 5.78 23.38
CA ASP A 28 -28.12 6.61 22.69
C ASP A 28 -27.30 5.73 21.74
N LEU A 29 -27.49 5.95 20.44
CA LEU A 29 -26.51 5.56 19.43
C LEU A 29 -25.35 6.54 19.54
N GLU A 30 -24.48 6.33 20.52
CA GLU A 30 -23.09 6.76 20.41
C GLU A 30 -22.44 5.90 19.31
N VAL A 31 -22.64 6.36 18.07
CA VAL A 31 -21.76 6.01 16.96
C VAL A 31 -20.49 6.81 17.21
N ASP A 32 -19.62 6.27 18.05
CA ASP A 32 -18.21 6.65 18.08
C ASP A 32 -17.58 6.19 16.76
N ARG A 33 -17.89 6.93 15.69
CA ARG A 33 -17.07 7.01 14.49
C ARG A 33 -15.92 7.93 14.84
N GLU A 34 -15.05 7.46 15.73
CA GLU A 34 -13.64 7.80 15.64
C GLU A 34 -13.17 7.30 14.28
N THR A 35 -13.33 8.17 13.28
CA THR A 35 -12.53 8.14 12.07
C THR A 35 -11.12 8.43 12.56
N GLN A 36 -10.46 7.40 13.09
CA GLN A 36 -9.02 7.44 13.28
C GLN A 36 -8.46 7.64 11.88
N VAL A 37 -8.08 8.88 11.60
CA VAL A 37 -7.18 9.21 10.50
C VAL A 37 -5.88 8.50 10.84
N GLN A 38 -5.80 7.21 10.50
CA GLN A 38 -4.56 6.47 10.55
C GLN A 38 -3.61 7.20 9.61
N GLU A 39 -2.57 7.79 10.19
CA GLU A 39 -1.44 8.32 9.45
C GLU A 39 -1.08 7.29 8.35
N PRO A 40 -1.04 7.71 7.07
CA PRO A 40 -0.84 6.77 5.99
C PRO A 40 0.50 6.08 6.22
N THR A 41 0.47 4.74 6.22
CA THR A 41 1.69 3.95 6.28
C THR A 41 2.59 4.34 5.10
N ILE A 42 3.90 4.13 5.24
CA ILE A 42 4.86 4.49 4.18
C ILE A 42 4.49 3.76 2.88
N GLY A 43 4.12 2.49 2.99
CA GLY A 43 3.66 1.70 1.85
C GLY A 43 2.43 2.30 1.16
N ARG A 44 1.45 2.76 1.93
CA ARG A 44 0.25 3.41 1.37
C ARG A 44 0.59 4.72 0.68
N ALA A 45 1.50 5.52 1.23
CA ALA A 45 1.98 6.75 0.59
C ALA A 45 2.70 6.46 -0.74
N LEU A 46 3.53 5.41 -0.80
CA LEU A 46 4.17 4.98 -2.04
C LEU A 46 3.16 4.48 -3.08
N ALA A 47 2.13 3.75 -2.66
CA ALA A 47 1.08 3.28 -3.55
C ALA A 47 0.28 4.45 -4.17
N GLU A 48 0.02 5.52 -3.42
CA GLU A 48 -0.62 6.73 -3.96
C GLU A 48 0.31 7.49 -4.92
N LEU A 49 1.62 7.57 -4.63
CA LEU A 49 2.61 8.15 -5.56
C LEU A 49 2.69 7.37 -6.87
N TRP A 50 2.63 6.03 -6.80
CA TRP A 50 2.57 5.15 -7.96
C TRP A 50 1.34 5.40 -8.81
N LYS A 51 0.16 5.49 -8.17
CA LYS A 51 -1.09 5.84 -8.84
C LYS A 51 -1.00 7.19 -9.57
N GLY A 52 -0.41 8.20 -8.93
CA GLY A 52 -0.13 9.50 -9.54
C GLY A 52 0.78 9.38 -10.77
N ALA A 53 1.89 8.64 -10.64
CA ALA A 53 2.88 8.51 -11.71
C ALA A 53 2.28 7.84 -12.95
N MET A 54 1.44 6.83 -12.75
CA MET A 54 0.80 6.10 -13.84
C MET A 54 -0.32 6.89 -14.54
N ILE A 55 -0.93 7.88 -13.88
CA ILE A 55 -1.90 8.78 -14.53
C ILE A 55 -1.21 9.62 -15.63
N PHE A 56 0.05 10.02 -15.42
CA PHE A 56 0.79 10.88 -16.35
C PHE A 56 1.75 10.14 -17.27
N ALA A 57 1.95 8.83 -17.05
CA ALA A 57 2.78 7.97 -17.88
C ALA A 57 2.47 8.09 -19.40
N PRO A 58 1.21 8.22 -19.86
CA PRO A 58 0.91 8.44 -21.29
C PRO A 58 1.46 9.74 -21.91
N HIS A 59 1.95 10.69 -21.09
CA HIS A 59 2.53 11.96 -21.53
C HIS A 59 4.07 11.98 -21.53
N ILE A 60 4.72 11.02 -20.87
CA ILE A 60 6.20 10.92 -20.77
C ILE A 60 6.78 10.12 -21.95
N ALA A 61 5.99 9.24 -22.58
CA ALA A 61 6.41 8.37 -23.68
C ALA A 61 6.57 9.09 -25.05
N GLY A 62 6.81 10.40 -25.07
CA GLY A 62 6.92 11.17 -26.30
C GLY A 62 8.17 12.05 -26.34
N CYS A 63 9.30 11.50 -26.78
CA CYS A 63 10.31 12.37 -27.40
C CYS A 63 9.73 12.89 -28.72
N THR A 64 9.46 14.19 -28.79
CA THR A 64 8.98 14.89 -29.99
C THR A 64 9.94 14.80 -31.18
N CYS A 65 11.19 14.36 -30.96
CA CYS A 65 12.20 14.17 -31.99
C CYS A 65 11.93 12.95 -32.90
N ALA A 66 11.07 11.99 -32.50
CA ALA A 66 10.95 10.69 -33.17
C ALA A 66 9.54 10.34 -33.68
N GLY A 67 8.65 11.31 -33.85
CA GLY A 67 7.28 11.05 -34.33
C GLY A 67 6.47 10.32 -33.25
N GLY A 68 5.87 11.09 -32.35
CA GLY A 68 5.22 10.59 -31.14
C GLY A 68 4.20 9.48 -31.40
N PHE A 69 4.52 8.28 -30.91
CA PHE A 69 3.52 7.27 -30.62
C PHE A 69 3.13 7.41 -29.16
N HIS A 70 1.91 7.88 -28.91
CA HIS A 70 1.24 7.80 -27.61
C HIS A 70 0.96 6.34 -27.29
N VAL A 71 1.96 5.58 -26.86
CA VAL A 71 1.74 4.25 -26.29
C VAL A 71 1.42 4.45 -24.81
N PRO A 72 0.22 4.04 -24.33
CA PRO A 72 -0.03 3.98 -22.91
C PRO A 72 1.01 3.06 -22.28
N LEU A 73 1.81 3.58 -21.36
CA LEU A 73 2.81 2.80 -20.64
C LEU A 73 2.12 1.68 -19.87
N ASP A 74 2.54 0.45 -20.13
CA ASP A 74 2.09 -0.72 -19.37
C ASP A 74 2.63 -0.61 -17.93
N PRO A 75 1.77 -0.55 -16.90
CA PRO A 75 2.22 -0.47 -15.51
C PRO A 75 3.17 -1.58 -15.11
N ALA A 76 3.03 -2.79 -15.67
CA ALA A 76 3.92 -3.92 -15.37
C ALA A 76 5.32 -3.72 -15.95
N ALA A 77 5.42 -3.17 -17.16
CA ALA A 77 6.72 -2.85 -17.77
C ALA A 77 7.45 -1.75 -17.00
N VAL A 78 6.73 -0.71 -16.57
CA VAL A 78 7.31 0.38 -15.75
C VAL A 78 7.76 -0.14 -14.38
N GLU A 79 6.97 -1.00 -13.74
CA GLU A 79 7.38 -1.69 -12.51
C GLU A 79 8.68 -2.47 -12.72
N GLN A 80 8.73 -3.29 -13.77
CA GLN A 80 9.88 -4.12 -14.08
C GLN A 80 11.15 -3.27 -14.29
N ASP A 81 11.08 -2.21 -15.09
CA ASP A 81 12.20 -1.30 -15.35
C ASP A 81 12.75 -0.67 -14.05
N ILE A 82 11.85 -0.21 -13.16
CA ILE A 82 12.23 0.37 -11.86
C ILE A 82 12.96 -0.67 -11.01
N LEU A 83 12.38 -1.87 -10.89
CA LEU A 83 12.91 -2.91 -10.03
C LEU A 83 14.22 -3.50 -10.56
N GLU A 84 14.36 -3.70 -11.86
CA GLU A 84 15.61 -4.15 -12.48
C GLU A 84 16.74 -3.14 -12.29
N PHE A 85 16.45 -1.84 -12.47
CA PHE A 85 17.40 -0.77 -12.18
C PHE A 85 17.87 -0.79 -10.73
N LEU A 86 16.94 -0.86 -9.77
CA LEU A 86 17.27 -0.91 -8.34
C LEU A 86 18.06 -2.18 -7.99
N GLN A 87 17.67 -3.32 -8.55
CA GLN A 87 18.37 -4.58 -8.33
C GLN A 87 19.81 -4.51 -8.84
N HIS A 88 20.05 -3.96 -10.04
CA HIS A 88 21.39 -3.78 -10.58
C HIS A 88 22.24 -2.90 -9.66
N ARG A 89 21.70 -1.77 -9.22
CA ARG A 89 22.37 -0.85 -8.28
C ARG A 89 22.72 -1.54 -6.96
N TYR A 90 21.79 -2.30 -6.39
CA TYR A 90 22.01 -3.00 -5.12
C TYR A 90 23.05 -4.11 -5.22
N ARG A 91 23.19 -4.77 -6.39
CA ARG A 91 24.29 -5.71 -6.62
C ARG A 91 25.64 -4.99 -6.61
N GLN A 92 25.74 -3.82 -7.23
CA GLN A 92 26.97 -3.02 -7.23
C GLN A 92 27.34 -2.53 -5.81
N ASP A 93 26.34 -2.19 -5.02
CA ASP A 93 26.51 -1.74 -3.63
C ASP A 93 26.72 -2.89 -2.62
N GLY A 94 26.70 -4.16 -3.05
CA GLY A 94 26.84 -5.34 -2.17
C GLY A 94 25.68 -5.54 -1.18
N ARG A 95 24.45 -5.18 -1.58
CA ARG A 95 23.24 -5.22 -0.73
C ARG A 95 22.39 -6.47 -1.01
N ASP A 96 22.93 -7.64 -0.68
CA ASP A 96 22.35 -8.94 -1.07
C ASP A 96 20.90 -9.16 -0.59
N ALA A 97 20.55 -8.64 0.60
CA ALA A 97 19.18 -8.73 1.12
C ALA A 97 18.17 -7.99 0.23
N LEU A 98 18.52 -6.78 -0.24
CA LEU A 98 17.68 -6.01 -1.15
C LEU A 98 17.64 -6.63 -2.54
N VAL A 99 18.77 -7.14 -3.03
CA VAL A 99 18.83 -7.86 -4.32
C VAL A 99 17.89 -9.06 -4.29
N SER A 100 17.94 -9.86 -3.22
CA SER A 100 17.12 -11.05 -3.05
C SER A 100 15.63 -10.70 -2.90
N PHE A 101 15.33 -9.64 -2.14
CA PHE A 101 13.96 -9.17 -1.97
C PHE A 101 13.34 -8.70 -3.29
N ILE A 102 14.08 -7.90 -4.07
CA ILE A 102 13.63 -7.48 -5.40
C ILE A 102 13.54 -8.65 -6.37
N ALA A 103 14.51 -9.58 -6.34
CA ALA A 103 14.46 -10.79 -7.16
C ALA A 103 13.19 -11.61 -6.88
N GLY A 104 12.78 -11.69 -5.62
CA GLY A 104 11.53 -12.35 -5.22
C GLY A 104 10.28 -11.66 -5.78
N ARG A 105 10.29 -10.32 -5.90
CA ARG A 105 9.19 -9.59 -6.55
C ARG A 105 9.19 -9.79 -8.07
N LEU A 106 10.35 -9.75 -8.72
CA LEU A 106 10.50 -9.93 -10.18
C LEU A 106 10.26 -11.37 -10.64
N ALA A 107 10.20 -12.33 -9.72
CA ALA A 107 9.96 -13.73 -10.05
C ALA A 107 8.47 -13.97 -10.34
N ASP A 108 8.17 -14.65 -11.44
CA ASP A 108 6.81 -15.08 -11.74
C ASP A 108 6.35 -16.27 -10.88
N PRO A 109 5.06 -16.34 -10.53
CA PRO A 109 4.00 -15.38 -10.84
C PRO A 109 3.95 -14.19 -9.86
N HIS A 110 3.60 -13.01 -10.37
CA HIS A 110 3.32 -11.81 -9.57
C HIS A 110 1.91 -11.90 -8.96
N PRO A 111 1.75 -12.11 -7.63
CA PRO A 111 0.44 -12.43 -7.04
C PRO A 111 -0.50 -11.20 -6.95
N ASN A 112 0.03 -10.00 -7.08
CA ASN A 112 -0.70 -8.73 -6.98
C ASN A 112 -0.02 -7.63 -7.81
N ASP A 113 -0.75 -6.55 -8.10
CA ASP A 113 -0.23 -5.37 -8.78
C ASP A 113 0.79 -4.60 -7.91
N PHE A 114 1.61 -3.77 -8.55
CA PHE A 114 2.66 -3.03 -7.86
C PHE A 114 2.15 -2.12 -6.74
N GLY A 115 0.99 -1.49 -6.92
CA GLY A 115 0.40 -0.61 -5.90
C GLY A 115 0.02 -1.39 -4.64
N THR A 116 -0.59 -2.56 -4.82
CA THR A 116 -0.89 -3.47 -3.71
C THR A 116 0.39 -3.96 -3.04
N TRP A 117 1.43 -4.31 -3.80
CA TRP A 117 2.73 -4.70 -3.23
C TRP A 117 3.39 -3.57 -2.42
N LEU A 118 3.40 -2.35 -2.96
CA LEU A 118 3.91 -1.16 -2.27
C LEU A 118 3.16 -0.91 -0.95
N SER A 119 1.84 -1.08 -0.92
CA SER A 119 1.04 -0.91 0.30
C SER A 119 1.44 -1.85 1.44
N GLN A 120 2.08 -2.97 1.12
CA GLN A 120 2.51 -4.02 2.05
C GLN A 120 4.00 -3.94 2.40
N ILE A 121 4.76 -2.97 1.84
CA ILE A 121 6.22 -2.89 1.98
C ILE A 121 6.68 -2.73 3.44
N ASP A 122 5.84 -2.15 4.29
CA ASP A 122 6.11 -1.97 5.72
C ASP A 122 6.24 -3.32 6.47
N ALA A 123 5.64 -4.39 5.93
CA ALA A 123 5.73 -5.75 6.46
C ALA A 123 6.82 -6.59 5.78
N ALA A 124 7.68 -5.98 4.94
CA ALA A 124 8.76 -6.70 4.27
C ALA A 124 9.73 -7.31 5.29
N PRO A 125 10.21 -8.54 5.06
CA PRO A 125 11.19 -9.22 5.92
C PRO A 125 12.60 -8.66 5.67
N LEU A 126 12.77 -7.36 5.82
CA LEU A 126 14.02 -6.63 5.65
C LEU A 126 14.45 -6.00 6.97
N GLU A 127 15.75 -5.90 7.18
CA GLU A 127 16.30 -5.11 8.28
C GLU A 127 15.86 -3.63 8.14
N PRO A 128 15.60 -2.90 9.24
CA PRO A 128 15.07 -1.53 9.18
C PRO A 128 15.91 -0.57 8.34
N LYS A 129 17.24 -0.79 8.27
CA LYS A 129 18.16 0.01 7.44
C LYS A 129 17.91 -0.18 5.94
N ASP A 130 17.61 -1.42 5.53
CA ASP A 130 17.45 -1.81 4.14
C ASP A 130 16.04 -1.46 3.68
N LEU A 131 15.03 -1.65 4.54
CA LEU A 131 13.67 -1.16 4.30
C LEU A 131 13.65 0.36 4.08
N ARG A 132 14.31 1.14 4.95
CA ARG A 132 14.42 2.60 4.77
C ARG A 132 15.07 2.96 3.43
N ARG A 133 16.15 2.26 3.06
CA ARG A 133 16.84 2.52 1.79
C ARG A 133 15.94 2.24 0.59
N LEU A 134 15.26 1.09 0.59
CA LEU A 134 14.32 0.70 -0.46
C LEU A 134 13.19 1.71 -0.62
N VAL A 135 12.58 2.10 0.50
CA VAL A 135 11.52 3.12 0.53
C VAL A 135 12.01 4.45 -0.04
N THR A 136 13.19 4.92 0.36
CA THR A 136 13.76 6.17 -0.14
C THR A 136 14.01 6.09 -1.64
N ASP A 137 14.63 5.02 -2.12
CA ASP A 137 14.98 4.88 -3.54
C ASP A 137 13.72 4.77 -4.42
N ILE A 138 12.71 3.99 -4.01
CA ILE A 138 11.42 3.92 -4.72
C ILE A 138 10.73 5.27 -4.71
N ARG A 139 10.66 5.94 -3.55
CA ARG A 139 10.05 7.27 -3.44
C ARG A 139 10.68 8.25 -4.40
N THR A 140 12.01 8.36 -4.41
CA THR A 140 12.74 9.27 -5.29
C THR A 140 12.44 9.00 -6.75
N THR A 141 12.38 7.73 -7.16
CA THR A 141 12.01 7.36 -8.53
C THR A 141 10.58 7.79 -8.87
N LEU A 142 9.60 7.48 -8.01
CA LEU A 142 8.19 7.85 -8.25
C LEU A 142 7.96 9.37 -8.22
N GLU A 143 8.64 10.10 -7.34
CA GLU A 143 8.61 11.57 -7.31
C GLU A 143 9.22 12.16 -8.58
N SER A 144 10.34 11.61 -9.07
CA SER A 144 10.94 12.02 -10.34
C SER A 144 10.01 11.80 -11.52
N MET A 145 9.29 10.68 -11.57
CA MET A 145 8.30 10.40 -12.62
C MET A 145 7.12 11.38 -12.56
N ASN A 146 6.59 11.63 -11.35
CA ASN A 146 5.51 12.59 -11.16
C ASN A 146 5.91 14.03 -11.54
N ASN A 147 7.15 14.43 -11.26
CA ASN A 147 7.67 15.76 -11.63
C ASN A 147 8.06 15.89 -13.11
N ALA A 148 8.31 14.76 -13.80
CA ALA A 148 8.56 14.72 -15.23
C ALA A 148 7.25 14.80 -16.06
N ALA A 149 6.08 14.67 -15.42
CA ALA A 149 4.82 15.01 -16.06
C ALA A 149 4.88 16.47 -16.55
N PRO A 150 4.42 16.77 -17.77
CA PRO A 150 4.58 18.10 -18.34
C PRO A 150 3.93 19.13 -17.42
N ALA A 151 4.74 20.02 -16.84
CA ALA A 151 4.23 21.29 -16.35
C ALA A 151 3.47 21.93 -17.51
N ALA A 152 2.18 22.22 -17.31
CA ALA A 152 1.37 22.88 -18.32
C ALA A 152 2.07 24.18 -18.75
N GLY A 153 2.74 24.15 -19.92
CA GLY A 153 3.44 25.29 -20.52
C GLY A 153 4.91 25.42 -20.11
N GLY A 154 5.81 24.86 -20.90
CA GLY A 154 7.24 25.13 -20.81
C GLY A 154 8.03 24.37 -21.86
N GLY A 155 8.23 24.98 -23.02
CA GLY A 155 9.04 24.40 -24.08
C GLY A 155 10.49 24.25 -23.64
N PHE A 156 11.01 23.03 -23.71
CA PHE A 156 12.44 22.78 -23.53
C PHE A 156 13.09 22.59 -24.90
N VAL A 157 14.01 23.50 -25.20
CA VAL A 157 14.93 23.45 -26.33
C VAL A 157 16.05 22.48 -25.97
N CYS A 158 16.24 21.42 -26.77
CA CYS A 158 17.44 20.60 -26.73
C CYS A 158 18.53 21.29 -27.57
N TYR A 159 19.72 21.46 -26.99
CA TYR A 159 20.93 21.91 -27.68
C TYR A 159 21.70 20.72 -28.26
#